data_AF-A0A5F2HVL5-F1
#
_entry.id   AF-A0A5F2HVL5-F1
#
_cell.length_a   1.000
_cell.length_b   1.000
_cell.length_c   1.000
_cell.angle_alpha   90.00
_cell.angle_beta   90.00
_cell.angle_gamma   90.00
#
_symmetry.space_group_name_H-M   'P 1'
#
loop_
_entity.id
_entity.type
_entity.pdbx_description
1 polymer ?
#
loop_
_entity_poly.entity_id
_entity_poly.type
_entity_poly.pdbx_seq_one_letter_code
_entity_poly.pdbx_strand_id
1 'polypeptide(L)'
;AAVNREASALRSVMVLAGSFPGEPEARLRTLLRSYIEETTSQEWPLMAEGAATLTIIPPALNEALRTTLALTPTNPGQEIAQREMTRWLEDALEARRQRI
;
A
#
# COMPACT_ATOMS: atom_id res chain seq x y z
N ALA A 1 1.94 3.41 17.24
CA ALA A 1 2.63 2.21 16.71
C ALA A 1 2.08 1.76 15.35
N ALA A 2 0.76 1.63 15.18
CA ALA A 2 0.13 1.20 13.92
C ALA A 2 0.47 2.10 12.72
N VAL A 3 0.36 3.43 12.87
CA VAL A 3 0.74 4.42 11.83
C VAL A 3 2.17 4.21 11.32
N ASN A 4 3.14 3.99 12.22
CA ASN A 4 4.54 3.77 11.83
C ASN A 4 4.71 2.45 11.07
N ARG A 5 3.96 1.40 11.43
CA ARG A 5 3.98 0.11 10.72
C ARG A 5 3.39 0.25 9.32
N GLU A 6 2.26 0.93 9.21
CA GLU A 6 1.63 1.24 7.93
C GLU A 6 2.59 2.00 7.02
N ALA A 7 3.15 3.13 7.48
CA ALA A 7 4.10 3.92 6.71
C ALA A 7 5.35 3.13 6.31
N SER A 8 5.87 2.28 7.21
CA SER A 8 7.03 1.43 6.92
C SER A 8 6.71 0.39 5.85
N ALA A 9 5.52 -0.22 5.90
CA ALA A 9 5.07 -1.18 4.91
C ALA A 9 4.91 -0.53 3.52
N LEU A 10 4.28 0.66 3.44
CA LEU A 10 4.18 1.42 2.18
C LEU A 10 5.57 1.76 1.60
N ARG A 11 6.52 2.16 2.46
CA ARG A 11 7.91 2.43 2.04
C ARG A 11 8.58 1.18 1.48
N SER A 12 8.40 0.03 2.11
CA SER A 12 8.96 -1.24 1.62
C SER A 12 8.44 -1.60 0.23
N VAL A 13 7.14 -1.41 -0.02
CA VAL A 13 6.55 -1.59 -1.36
C VAL A 13 7.22 -0.67 -2.37
N MET A 14 7.39 0.62 -2.05
CA MET A 14 8.04 1.59 -2.94
C MET A 14 9.50 1.21 -3.28
N VAL A 15 10.25 0.69 -2.32
CA VAL A 15 11.64 0.25 -2.55
C VAL A 15 11.67 -0.94 -3.50
N LEU A 16 10.80 -1.93 -3.29
CA LEU A 16 10.77 -3.15 -4.09
C LEU A 16 10.17 -2.94 -5.49
N ALA A 17 9.28 -1.96 -5.64
CA ALA A 17 8.70 -1.57 -6.93
C ALA A 17 9.77 -1.18 -7.96
N GLY A 18 10.93 -0.68 -7.52
CA GLY A 18 12.08 -0.42 -8.40
C GLY A 18 12.65 -1.67 -9.11
N SER A 19 12.24 -2.87 -8.69
CA SER A 19 12.55 -4.13 -9.40
C SER A 19 11.74 -4.29 -10.69
N PHE A 20 10.69 -3.48 -10.88
CA PHE A 20 9.77 -3.49 -12.02
C PHE A 20 9.71 -2.10 -12.68
N PRO A 21 10.83 -1.63 -13.26
CA PRO A 21 10.95 -0.28 -13.76
C PRO A 21 9.95 0.03 -14.88
N GLY A 22 9.60 1.31 -15.02
CA GLY A 22 8.70 1.79 -16.06
C GLY A 22 7.27 1.99 -15.56
N GLU A 23 6.30 1.54 -16.35
CA GLU A 23 4.87 1.74 -16.04
C GLU A 23 4.45 1.12 -14.70
N PRO A 24 4.87 -0.10 -14.33
CA PRO A 24 4.41 -0.71 -13.08
C PRO A 24 4.88 0.05 -11.83
N GLU A 25 6.15 0.45 -11.79
CA GLU A 25 6.69 1.29 -10.71
C GLU A 25 5.96 2.63 -10.61
N ALA A 26 5.76 3.32 -11.74
CA ALA A 26 5.08 4.61 -11.77
C ALA A 26 3.62 4.52 -11.30
N ARG A 27 2.93 3.44 -11.69
CA ARG A 27 1.56 3.16 -11.28
C ARG A 27 1.46 2.86 -9.79
N LEU A 28 2.32 1.98 -9.27
CA LEU A 28 2.37 1.69 -7.83
C LEU A 28 2.65 2.96 -7.02
N ARG A 29 3.59 3.79 -7.46
CA ARG A 29 3.88 5.07 -6.80
C ARG A 29 2.68 6.01 -6.75
N THR A 30 1.92 6.08 -7.83
CA THR A 30 0.72 6.91 -7.93
C THR A 30 -0.35 6.42 -6.96
N LEU A 31 -0.61 5.11 -6.94
CA LEU A 31 -1.59 4.49 -6.05
C LEU A 31 -1.23 4.72 -4.57
N LEU A 32 0.03 4.50 -4.19
CA LEU A 32 0.46 4.72 -2.81
C LEU A 32 0.39 6.19 -2.40
N ARG A 33 0.68 7.13 -3.31
CA ARG A 33 0.49 8.55 -3.05
C ARG A 33 -0.96 8.91 -2.84
N SER A 34 -1.86 8.48 -3.72
CA SER A 34 -3.30 8.73 -3.58
C SER A 34 -3.85 8.16 -2.27
N TYR A 35 -3.38 6.98 -1.88
CA TYR A 35 -3.73 6.40 -0.58
C TYR A 35 -3.31 7.28 0.60
N ILE A 36 -2.07 7.77 0.60
CA ILE A 36 -1.53 8.63 1.67
C ILE A 36 -2.31 9.94 1.72
N GLU A 37 -2.60 10.54 0.56
CA GLU A 37 -3.36 11.78 0.45
C GLU A 37 -4.79 11.61 1.01
N GLU A 38 -5.51 10.56 0.61
CA GLU A 38 -6.85 10.26 1.13
C GLU A 38 -6.84 9.98 2.64
N THR A 39 -5.87 9.17 3.09
CA THR A 39 -5.71 8.82 4.51
C THR A 39 -5.47 10.05 5.38
N THR A 40 -4.56 10.93 4.97
CA THR A 40 -4.18 12.10 5.76
C THR A 40 -5.21 13.22 5.70
N SER A 41 -5.89 13.39 4.56
CA SER A 41 -6.88 14.47 4.36
C SER A 41 -8.30 14.13 4.81
N GLN A 42 -8.67 12.85 4.87
CA GLN A 42 -10.04 12.44 5.20
C GLN A 42 -10.08 11.51 6.42
N GLU A 43 -9.33 10.42 6.38
CA GLU A 43 -9.47 9.36 7.38
C GLU A 43 -8.95 9.79 8.76
N TRP A 44 -7.80 10.46 8.81
CA TRP A 44 -7.25 10.96 10.08
C TRP A 44 -8.17 11.98 10.76
N PRO A 45 -8.75 12.99 10.06
CA PRO A 45 -9.81 13.82 10.63
C PRO A 45 -11.00 13.02 11.16
N LEU A 46 -11.53 12.06 10.39
CA LEU A 46 -12.65 11.23 10.82
C LEU A 46 -12.31 10.39 12.07
N MET A 47 -11.08 9.91 12.19
CA MET A 47 -10.60 9.21 13.40
C MET A 47 -10.54 10.16 14.59
N ALA A 48 -10.08 11.40 14.40
CA ALA A 48 -10.03 12.40 15.47
C ALA A 48 -11.45 12.77 15.97
N GLU A 49 -12.44 12.70 15.09
CA GLU A 49 -13.86 12.92 15.40
C GLU A 49 -14.57 11.65 15.92
N GLY A 50 -13.90 10.49 15.95
CA GLY A 50 -14.50 9.21 16.35
C GLY A 50 -15.52 8.65 15.35
N ALA A 51 -15.50 9.14 14.11
CA ALA A 51 -16.43 8.80 13.04
C ALA A 51 -15.82 7.90 11.94
N ALA A 52 -14.54 7.54 12.04
CA ALA A 52 -13.90 6.65 11.09
C ALA A 52 -14.51 5.24 11.13
N THR A 53 -14.82 4.68 9.97
CA THR A 53 -15.39 3.34 9.84
C THR A 53 -14.52 2.44 8.94
N LEU A 54 -14.45 1.15 9.28
CA LEU A 54 -13.66 0.14 8.55
C LEU A 54 -14.35 -0.38 7.27
N THR A 55 -15.52 0.15 6.93
CA THR A 55 -16.47 -0.51 6.01
C THR A 55 -15.97 -0.62 4.57
N ILE A 56 -14.88 0.06 4.21
CA ILE A 56 -14.36 0.12 2.84
C ILE A 56 -12.84 -0.13 2.85
N ILE A 57 -12.40 -1.09 2.03
CA ILE A 57 -10.97 -1.29 1.71
C ILE A 57 -10.53 -0.07 0.90
N PRO A 58 -9.44 0.63 1.26
CA PRO A 58 -8.97 1.80 0.52
C PRO A 58 -8.75 1.45 -0.96
N PRO A 59 -9.47 2.09 -1.91
CA PRO A 59 -9.43 1.70 -3.31
C PRO A 59 -8.01 1.70 -3.88
N ALA A 60 -7.21 2.69 -3.48
CA ALA A 60 -5.83 2.81 -3.92
C ALA A 60 -4.93 1.66 -3.44
N LEU A 61 -5.08 1.18 -2.19
CA LEU A 61 -4.32 0.01 -1.71
C LEU A 61 -4.80 -1.28 -2.35
N ASN A 62 -6.11 -1.43 -2.56
CA ASN A 62 -6.65 -2.58 -3.26
C ASN A 62 -6.12 -2.66 -4.71
N GLU A 63 -6.11 -1.55 -5.42
CA GLU A 63 -5.54 -1.48 -6.78
C GLU A 63 -4.02 -1.68 -6.77
N ALA A 64 -3.30 -1.26 -5.73
CA ALA A 64 -1.86 -1.54 -5.60
C ALA A 64 -1.59 -3.04 -5.43
N LEU A 65 -2.43 -3.74 -4.66
CA LEU A 65 -2.36 -5.19 -4.50
C LEU A 65 -2.65 -5.90 -5.82
N ARG A 66 -3.73 -5.51 -6.52
CA ARG A 66 -4.06 -6.06 -7.85
C ARG A 66 -2.95 -5.82 -8.86
N THR A 67 -2.37 -4.62 -8.87
CA THR A 67 -1.24 -4.27 -9.75
C THR A 67 -0.03 -5.14 -9.44
N THR A 68 0.30 -5.34 -8.16
CA THR A 68 1.40 -6.21 -7.73
C THR A 68 1.20 -7.66 -8.16
N LEU A 69 0.01 -8.21 -7.97
CA LEU A 69 -0.33 -9.59 -8.37
C LEU A 69 -0.33 -9.78 -9.89
N ALA A 70 -0.56 -8.72 -10.67
CA ALA A 70 -0.54 -8.77 -12.13
C ALA A 70 0.87 -8.62 -12.75
N LEU A 71 1.90 -8.33 -11.95
CA LEU A 71 3.27 -8.27 -12.44
C LEU A 71 3.68 -9.62 -13.01
N THR A 72 4.49 -9.59 -14.07
CA THR A 72 5.09 -10.78 -14.68
C THR A 72 6.59 -10.79 -14.37
N PRO A 73 7.05 -11.49 -13.33
CA PRO A 73 8.47 -11.62 -13.03
C PRO A 73 9.24 -12.28 -14.18
N THR A 74 10.43 -11.76 -14.47
CA THR A 74 11.34 -12.28 -15.50
C THR A 74 12.59 -12.93 -14.92
N ASN A 75 12.80 -12.79 -13.61
CA ASN A 75 13.95 -13.34 -12.90
C ASN A 75 13.60 -13.61 -11.41
N PRO A 76 14.39 -14.43 -10.69
CA PRO A 76 14.11 -14.77 -9.30
C PRO A 76 14.06 -13.56 -8.35
N GLY A 77 14.82 -12.50 -8.62
CA GLY A 77 14.78 -11.27 -7.83
C GLY A 77 13.42 -10.57 -7.90
N GLN A 78 12.83 -10.52 -9.09
CA GLN A 78 11.48 -9.99 -9.30
C GLN A 78 10.40 -10.87 -8.64
N GLU A 79 10.54 -12.19 -8.66
CA GLU A 79 9.60 -13.08 -7.95
C GLU A 79 9.60 -12.83 -6.44
N ILE A 80 10.79 -12.62 -5.86
CA ILE A 80 10.94 -12.25 -4.45
C ILE A 80 10.31 -10.88 -4.20
N ALA A 81 10.61 -9.89 -5.04
CA ALA A 81 10.06 -8.54 -4.91
C ALA A 81 8.52 -8.53 -4.98
N GLN A 82 7.91 -9.24 -5.93
CA GLN A 82 6.45 -9.34 -6.06
C GLN A 82 5.80 -9.94 -4.80
N ARG A 83 6.34 -11.04 -4.30
CA ARG A 83 5.83 -11.71 -3.08
C ARG A 83 5.96 -10.83 -1.85
N GLU A 84 7.12 -10.20 -1.65
CA GLU A 84 7.33 -9.30 -0.51
C GLU A 84 6.46 -8.05 -0.62
N MET A 85 6.28 -7.47 -1.81
CA MET A 85 5.34 -6.37 -2.02
C MET A 85 3.90 -6.74 -1.66
N THR A 86 3.46 -7.95 -2.05
CA THR A 86 2.13 -8.48 -1.69
C THR A 86 1.97 -8.50 -0.17
N ARG A 87 2.94 -9.07 0.55
CA ARG A 87 2.97 -9.12 2.01
C ARG A 87 2.95 -7.73 2.64
N TRP A 88 3.75 -6.79 2.15
CA TRP A 88 3.79 -5.44 2.70
C TRP A 88 2.49 -4.67 2.46
N LEU A 89 1.79 -4.90 1.35
CA LEU A 89 0.47 -4.32 1.12
C LEU A 89 -0.58 -4.87 2.10
N GLU A 90 -0.53 -6.16 2.41
CA GLU A 90 -1.37 -6.79 3.45
C GLU A 90 -1.05 -6.23 4.84
N ASP A 91 0.23 -6.09 5.18
CA ASP A 91 0.68 -5.50 6.45
C ASP A 91 0.23 -4.03 6.58
N ALA A 92 0.19 -3.27 5.48
CA ALA A 92 -0.33 -1.91 5.46
C ALA A 92 -1.85 -1.87 5.74
N LEU A 93 -2.62 -2.77 5.12
CA LEU A 93 -4.06 -2.92 5.37
C LEU A 93 -4.36 -3.31 6.82
N GLU A 94 -3.59 -4.25 7.36
CA GLU A 94 -3.72 -4.67 8.76
C GLU A 94 -3.32 -3.54 9.73
N ALA A 95 -2.25 -2.80 9.43
CA ALA A 95 -1.85 -1.65 10.24
C ALA A 95 -2.90 -0.53 10.22
N ARG A 96 -3.53 -0.26 9.07
CA ARG A 96 -4.69 0.64 8.99
C ARG A 96 -5.83 0.14 9.88
N ARG A 97 -6.19 -1.14 9.77
CA ARG A 97 -7.27 -1.75 10.57
C ARG A 97 -7.03 -1.60 12.08
N GLN A 98 -5.78 -1.62 12.51
CA GLN A 98 -5.41 -1.46 13.91
C GLN A 98 -5.33 -0.01 14.39
N ARG A 99 -5.30 0.99 13.49
CA ARG A 99 -5.30 2.40 13.90
C ARG A 99 -6.67 3.03 13.96
N ILE A 100 -7.61 2.57 13.11
CA ILE A 100 -9.02 2.98 13.13
C ILE A 100 -9.70 2.36 14.35
#